data_AF-A0A7S3TRU9-F1
#
_entry.id   AF-A0A7S3TRU9-F1
#
_cell.length_a   1.000
_cell.length_b   1.000
_cell.length_c   1.000
_cell.angle_alpha   90.00
_cell.angle_beta   90.00
_cell.angle_gamma   90.00
#
_symmetry.space_group_name_H-M   'P 1'
#
loop_
_entity.id
_entity.type
_entity.pdbx_description
1 polymer ?
#
loop_
_entity_poly.entity_id
_entity_poly.type
_entity_poly.pdbx_seq_one_letter_code
_entity_poly.pdbx_strand_id
1 'polypeptide(L)'
;AAVHGCPTIFFCRNNGYAISTNAKEQYVSDGVAPRGHAYGMPAIRVDGNDILAVYAATAAARAIALGEPPQGALRRDGATDRNPPERARPVIIEAMTYRVGAHSTSDDDSKYRTQESPDAGWDSERSYWEARSPIVRFGRFLHAKGWFSVSDEEELRRKSRREAIDALNRAEAVGRPSAEHLFTDVWDDLPPALCRQRDALKEHLARYGEAYAGFPH
;
A
#
# COMPACT_ATOMS: atom_id res chain seq x y z
N ALA A 1 5.50 18.15 -7.69
CA ALA A 1 5.13 17.28 -8.83
C ALA A 1 4.44 18.06 -9.96
N ALA A 2 3.29 18.71 -9.71
CA ALA A 2 2.50 19.34 -10.78
C ALA A 2 3.24 20.45 -11.56
N VAL A 3 3.83 21.44 -10.88
CA VAL A 3 4.63 22.53 -11.51
C VAL A 3 5.76 21.99 -12.39
N HIS A 4 6.35 20.85 -12.03
CA HIS A 4 7.48 20.26 -12.73
C HIS A 4 7.08 19.17 -13.75
N GLY A 5 5.78 18.88 -13.92
CA GLY A 5 5.32 17.82 -14.81
C GLY A 5 5.90 16.44 -14.49
N CYS A 6 6.12 16.13 -13.20
CA CYS A 6 6.75 14.87 -12.81
C CYS A 6 5.90 13.66 -13.21
N PRO A 7 6.51 12.57 -13.73
CA PRO A 7 5.82 11.33 -14.02
C PRO A 7 5.51 10.58 -12.71
N THR A 8 4.44 10.99 -12.03
CA THR A 8 4.11 10.51 -10.69
C THR A 8 2.65 10.14 -10.57
N ILE A 9 2.39 8.96 -10.00
CA ILE A 9 1.06 8.54 -9.58
C ILE A 9 1.00 8.66 -8.06
N PHE A 10 0.10 9.50 -7.56
CA PHE A 10 -0.26 9.54 -6.15
C PHE A 10 -1.40 8.56 -5.92
N PHE A 11 -1.17 7.51 -5.16
CA PHE A 11 -2.17 6.47 -4.91
C PHE A 11 -2.66 6.52 -3.46
N CYS A 12 -3.87 7.06 -3.26
CA CYS A 12 -4.52 7.10 -1.97
C CYS A 12 -5.33 5.83 -1.73
N ARG A 13 -5.03 5.11 -0.66
CA ARG A 13 -5.88 4.02 -0.14
C ARG A 13 -6.82 4.60 0.88
N ASN A 14 -8.03 4.96 0.46
CA ASN A 14 -9.03 5.50 1.36
C ASN A 14 -9.81 4.34 1.98
N ASN A 15 -9.44 3.98 3.20
CA ASN A 15 -10.05 2.89 3.96
C ASN A 15 -11.10 3.36 4.99
N GLY A 16 -11.45 4.65 4.97
CA GLY A 16 -12.39 5.28 5.90
C GLY A 16 -11.80 5.74 7.25
N TYR A 17 -10.58 5.34 7.62
CA TYR A 17 -10.03 5.61 8.96
C TYR A 17 -8.52 5.88 8.99
N ALA A 18 -8.11 6.92 9.73
CA ALA A 18 -6.73 7.13 10.15
C ALA A 18 -6.61 6.78 11.64
N ILE A 19 -6.03 5.61 11.94
CA ILE A 19 -6.08 4.98 13.27
C ILE A 19 -7.53 4.82 13.72
N SER A 20 -8.01 5.69 14.60
CA SER A 20 -9.37 5.76 15.16
C SER A 20 -10.24 6.85 14.53
N THR A 21 -9.64 7.84 13.87
CA THR A 21 -10.38 8.99 13.34
C THR A 21 -11.03 8.65 12.01
N ASN A 22 -12.35 8.86 11.92
CA ASN A 22 -13.12 8.58 10.71
C ASN A 22 -12.83 9.63 9.63
N ALA A 23 -12.92 9.24 8.36
CA ALA A 23 -12.73 10.12 7.21
C ALA A 23 -13.59 11.40 7.26
N LYS A 24 -14.82 11.32 7.81
CA LYS A 24 -15.71 12.48 7.99
C LYS A 24 -15.16 13.55 8.92
N GLU A 25 -14.28 13.17 9.85
CA GLU A 25 -13.60 14.08 10.78
C GLU A 25 -12.22 14.52 10.24
N GLN A 26 -11.71 13.82 9.23
CA GLN A 26 -10.45 14.20 8.58
C GLN A 26 -10.62 15.31 7.55
N TYR A 27 -11.79 15.38 6.91
CA TYR A 27 -12.04 16.38 5.89
C TYR A 27 -13.52 16.55 5.55
N VAL A 28 -13.84 17.75 5.05
CA VAL A 28 -15.16 18.09 4.49
C VAL A 28 -15.21 17.88 2.97
N SER A 29 -14.05 17.75 2.31
CA SER A 29 -14.00 17.49 0.87
C SER A 29 -14.65 16.16 0.51
N ASP A 30 -15.17 16.03 -0.71
CA ASP A 30 -15.61 14.74 -1.24
C ASP A 30 -14.39 13.83 -1.47
N GLY A 31 -13.88 13.22 -0.41
CA GLY A 31 -12.67 12.39 -0.43
C GLY A 31 -11.39 13.16 -0.79
N VAL A 32 -10.42 12.41 -1.32
CA VAL A 32 -9.08 12.89 -1.66
C VAL A 32 -8.96 13.21 -3.15
N ALA A 33 -9.67 12.50 -4.03
CA ALA A 33 -9.57 12.68 -5.48
C ALA A 33 -9.77 14.14 -5.94
N PRO A 34 -10.80 14.89 -5.50
CA PRO A 34 -11.01 16.28 -5.95
C PRO A 34 -9.88 17.24 -5.57
N ARG A 35 -9.05 16.90 -4.57
CA ARG A 35 -7.89 17.71 -4.21
C ARG A 35 -6.85 17.77 -5.33
N GLY A 36 -6.83 16.78 -6.22
CA GLY A 36 -6.00 16.81 -7.42
C GLY A 36 -6.25 18.05 -8.28
N HIS A 37 -7.51 18.50 -8.37
CA HIS A 37 -7.86 19.68 -9.17
C HIS A 37 -7.21 20.97 -8.66
N ALA A 38 -7.05 21.12 -7.34
CA ALA A 38 -6.36 22.27 -6.76
C ALA A 38 -4.89 22.37 -7.22
N TYR A 39 -4.30 21.27 -7.68
CA TYR A 39 -2.94 21.19 -8.20
C TYR A 39 -2.88 21.04 -9.73
N GLY A 40 -4.01 21.12 -10.44
CA GLY A 40 -4.07 20.87 -11.88
C GLY A 40 -3.79 19.41 -12.27
N MET A 41 -3.96 18.47 -11.33
CA MET A 41 -3.75 17.04 -11.54
C MET A 41 -5.04 16.35 -11.95
N PRO A 42 -5.00 15.48 -12.98
CA PRO A 42 -6.08 14.53 -13.22
C PRO A 42 -6.31 13.66 -11.98
N ALA A 43 -7.58 13.40 -11.69
CA ALA A 43 -8.00 12.62 -10.53
C ALA A 43 -8.91 11.47 -10.96
N ILE A 44 -8.65 10.28 -10.43
CA ILE A 44 -9.45 9.08 -10.68
C ILE A 44 -9.88 8.53 -9.32
N ARG A 45 -11.18 8.33 -9.10
CA ARG A 45 -11.68 7.53 -7.97
C ARG A 45 -12.09 6.16 -8.48
N VAL A 46 -11.70 5.10 -7.77
CA VAL A 46 -12.03 3.72 -8.10
C VAL A 46 -12.53 2.95 -6.89
N ASP A 47 -13.30 1.92 -7.16
CA ASP A 47 -13.55 0.84 -6.19
C ASP A 47 -12.23 0.09 -5.95
N GLY A 48 -11.64 0.29 -4.78
CA GLY A 48 -10.38 -0.33 -4.37
C GLY A 48 -10.48 -1.82 -4.10
N ASN A 49 -11.69 -2.37 -4.01
CA ASN A 49 -11.93 -3.81 -3.87
C ASN A 49 -12.22 -4.50 -5.22
N ASP A 50 -12.18 -3.76 -6.33
CA ASP A 50 -12.17 -4.32 -7.68
C ASP A 50 -10.76 -4.25 -8.27
N ILE A 51 -10.07 -5.39 -8.30
CA ILE A 51 -8.67 -5.46 -8.78
C ILE A 51 -8.55 -5.06 -10.26
N LEU A 52 -9.56 -5.30 -11.08
CA LEU A 52 -9.54 -4.94 -12.50
C LEU A 52 -9.73 -3.43 -12.67
N ALA A 53 -10.60 -2.80 -11.87
CA ALA A 53 -10.77 -1.36 -11.86
C ALA A 53 -9.51 -0.63 -11.38
N VAL A 54 -8.87 -1.12 -10.30
CA VAL A 54 -7.60 -0.58 -9.80
C VAL A 54 -6.50 -0.73 -10.85
N TYR A 55 -6.40 -1.88 -11.50
CA TYR A 55 -5.43 -2.11 -12.57
C TYR A 55 -5.65 -1.15 -13.75
N ALA A 56 -6.88 -1.03 -14.25
CA ALA A 56 -7.22 -0.17 -15.38
C ALA A 56 -6.94 1.31 -15.07
N ALA A 57 -7.33 1.79 -13.89
CA ALA A 57 -7.06 3.16 -13.47
C ALA A 57 -5.55 3.44 -13.31
N THR A 58 -4.80 2.49 -12.76
CA THR A 58 -3.34 2.62 -12.63
C THR A 58 -2.65 2.64 -13.99
N ALA A 59 -3.08 1.80 -14.93
CA ALA A 59 -2.57 1.80 -16.30
C ALA A 59 -2.86 3.12 -17.02
N ALA A 60 -4.09 3.64 -16.90
CA ALA A 60 -4.46 4.94 -17.45
C ALA A 60 -3.66 6.09 -16.82
N ALA A 61 -3.52 6.11 -15.49
CA ALA A 61 -2.73 7.11 -14.78
C ALA A 61 -1.25 7.05 -15.16
N ARG A 62 -0.69 5.86 -15.38
CA ARG A 62 0.68 5.67 -15.88
C ARG A 62 0.85 6.31 -17.26
N ALA A 63 -0.07 6.04 -18.19
CA ALA A 63 -0.01 6.63 -19.52
C ALA A 63 -0.01 8.16 -19.46
N ILE A 64 -0.93 8.76 -18.69
CA ILE A 64 -0.98 10.22 -18.48
C ILE A 64 0.30 10.75 -17.82
N ALA A 65 0.81 10.07 -16.79
CA ALA A 65 2.02 10.46 -16.09
C ALA A 65 3.25 10.47 -17.00
N LEU A 66 3.29 9.59 -18.00
CA LEU A 66 4.36 9.52 -18.99
C LEU A 66 4.12 10.40 -20.23
N GLY A 67 2.94 11.04 -20.35
CA GLY A 67 2.55 11.77 -21.55
C GLY A 67 2.30 10.84 -22.76
N GLU A 68 1.99 9.57 -22.51
CA GLU A 68 1.61 8.61 -23.54
C GLU A 68 0.17 8.91 -24.02
N PRO A 69 -0.14 8.73 -25.31
CA PRO A 69 -1.51 8.83 -25.78
C PRO A 69 -2.40 7.76 -25.12
N PRO A 70 -3.69 8.03 -24.88
CA PRO A 70 -4.61 7.04 -24.33
C PRO A 70 -4.64 5.78 -25.21
N GLN A 71 -4.53 4.60 -24.61
CA GLN A 71 -4.71 3.33 -25.34
C GLN A 71 -6.11 3.28 -25.97
N GLY A 72 -6.18 3.10 -27.30
CA GLY A 72 -7.43 3.05 -28.05
C GLY A 72 -7.92 4.38 -28.62
N ALA A 73 -7.21 5.50 -28.39
CA ALA A 73 -7.48 6.74 -29.10
C ALA A 73 -7.06 6.60 -30.58
N LEU A 74 -8.02 6.24 -31.44
CA LEU A 74 -7.90 6.43 -32.88
C LEU A 74 -7.49 7.88 -33.12
N ARG A 75 -6.27 8.09 -33.64
CA ARG A 75 -5.90 9.40 -34.19
C ARG A 75 -6.93 9.71 -35.26
N ARG A 76 -7.73 10.76 -35.04
CA ARG A 76 -8.64 11.25 -36.05
C ARG A 76 -7.77 11.89 -37.13
N ASP A 77 -7.59 11.19 -38.25
CA ASP A 77 -6.81 11.70 -39.38
C ASP A 77 -7.31 13.11 -39.75
N GLY A 78 -6.40 14.09 -39.71
CA GLY A 78 -6.68 15.47 -40.12
C GLY A 78 -7.10 16.46 -39.03
N ALA A 79 -7.15 16.07 -37.75
CA ALA A 79 -7.22 17.07 -36.67
C ALA A 79 -5.85 17.75 -36.54
N THR A 80 -5.74 18.99 -37.06
CA THR A 80 -4.60 19.86 -36.77
C THR A 80 -4.68 20.24 -35.30
N ASP A 81 -4.00 19.44 -34.48
CA ASP A 81 -4.00 19.56 -33.03
C ASP A 81 -3.38 20.91 -32.65
N ARG A 82 -4.23 21.89 -32.35
CA ARG A 82 -3.79 23.16 -31.74
C ARG A 82 -3.42 22.97 -30.27
N ASN A 83 -3.66 21.79 -29.71
CA ASN A 83 -3.13 21.43 -28.40
C ASN A 83 -1.86 20.59 -28.57
N PRO A 84 -0.74 20.98 -27.95
CA PRO A 84 0.47 20.17 -27.94
C PRO A 84 0.18 18.79 -27.32
N PRO A 85 0.99 17.75 -27.63
CA PRO A 85 0.87 16.45 -26.97
C PRO A 85 0.78 16.65 -25.46
N GLU A 86 -0.20 16.00 -24.81
CA GLU A 86 -0.43 16.18 -23.38
C GLU A 86 0.89 16.01 -22.64
N ARG A 87 1.39 17.09 -22.04
CA ARG A 87 2.63 17.03 -21.27
C ARG A 87 2.44 16.03 -20.13
N ALA A 88 3.47 15.23 -19.87
CA ALA A 88 3.57 14.40 -18.68
C ALA A 88 3.11 15.20 -17.45
N ARG A 89 2.17 14.65 -16.69
CA ARG A 89 1.58 15.32 -15.54
C ARG A 89 1.24 14.30 -14.46
N PRO A 90 1.44 14.66 -13.18
CA PRO A 90 1.12 13.75 -12.10
C PRO A 90 -0.39 13.51 -12.02
N VAL A 91 -0.77 12.30 -11.64
CA VAL A 91 -2.16 11.86 -11.51
C VAL A 91 -2.40 11.42 -10.07
N ILE A 92 -3.59 11.68 -9.53
CA ILE A 92 -4.02 11.11 -8.26
C ILE A 92 -5.08 10.04 -8.49
N ILE A 93 -4.89 8.89 -7.85
CA ILE A 93 -5.88 7.82 -7.76
C ILE A 93 -6.34 7.73 -6.31
N GLU A 94 -7.65 7.71 -6.09
CA GLU A 94 -8.26 7.38 -4.81
C GLU A 94 -8.97 6.03 -4.92
N ALA A 95 -8.39 5.00 -4.31
CA ALA A 95 -8.99 3.68 -4.21
C ALA A 95 -9.81 3.58 -2.92
N MET A 96 -11.13 3.53 -3.06
CA MET A 96 -12.07 3.37 -1.94
C MET A 96 -12.08 1.91 -1.51
N THR A 97 -11.62 1.64 -0.29
CA THR A 97 -11.48 0.28 0.25
C THR A 97 -11.86 0.30 1.73
N TYR A 98 -11.58 -0.79 2.44
CA TYR A 98 -11.82 -0.90 3.87
C TYR A 98 -10.72 -1.68 4.58
N ARG A 99 -10.29 -1.19 5.74
CA ARG A 99 -9.33 -1.89 6.59
C ARG A 99 -10.11 -2.88 7.45
N VAL A 100 -10.23 -4.13 7.01
CA VAL A 100 -10.96 -5.15 7.77
C VAL A 100 -10.38 -5.29 9.18
N GLY A 101 -9.07 -5.50 9.33
CA GLY A 101 -8.41 -5.57 10.64
C GLY A 101 -8.37 -4.25 11.43
N ALA A 102 -7.87 -4.32 12.66
CA ALA A 102 -7.51 -3.14 13.46
C ALA A 102 -6.39 -2.32 12.78
N HIS A 103 -6.08 -1.13 13.30
CA HIS A 103 -5.00 -0.30 12.75
C HIS A 103 -3.64 -0.99 12.81
N SER A 104 -3.36 -1.65 13.94
CA SER A 104 -2.12 -2.39 14.22
C SER A 104 -2.38 -3.45 15.29
N THR A 105 -1.35 -4.23 15.65
CA THR A 105 -1.41 -5.18 16.79
C THR A 105 -1.56 -4.49 18.15
N SER A 106 -1.31 -3.18 18.24
CA SER A 106 -1.45 -2.38 19.46
C SER A 106 -2.76 -1.59 19.51
N ASP A 107 -3.65 -1.77 18.53
CA ASP A 107 -4.91 -1.05 18.40
C ASP A 107 -6.12 -1.94 18.69
N ASP A 108 -7.17 -1.34 19.25
CA ASP A 108 -8.45 -1.98 19.50
C ASP A 108 -9.54 -1.19 18.76
N ASP A 109 -9.95 -1.71 17.61
CA ASP A 109 -10.87 -1.05 16.71
C ASP A 109 -12.34 -1.10 17.16
N SER A 110 -12.66 -1.97 18.13
CA SER A 110 -13.98 -2.04 18.73
C SER A 110 -14.37 -0.75 19.48
N LYS A 111 -13.38 0.08 19.84
CA LYS A 111 -13.58 1.32 20.61
C LYS A 111 -14.10 2.49 19.78
N TYR A 112 -13.93 2.47 18.46
CA TYR A 112 -14.23 3.62 17.61
C TYR A 112 -14.96 3.27 16.30
N ARG A 113 -15.09 1.98 15.97
CA ARG A 113 -15.90 1.54 14.82
C ARG A 113 -17.35 1.35 15.22
N THR A 114 -18.25 1.71 14.30
CA THR A 114 -19.67 1.52 14.54
C THR A 114 -20.04 0.05 14.43
N GLN A 115 -20.85 -0.43 15.36
CA GLN A 115 -21.50 -1.74 15.21
C GLN A 115 -22.62 -1.70 14.16
N GLU A 116 -23.03 -0.51 13.71
CA GLU A 116 -24.04 -0.36 12.66
C GLU A 116 -23.42 -0.51 11.27
N SER A 117 -24.15 -1.18 10.37
CA SER A 117 -23.79 -1.32 8.96
C SER A 117 -24.15 -0.07 8.15
N PRO A 118 -23.33 0.31 7.15
CA PRO A 118 -23.70 1.31 6.15
C PRO A 118 -24.95 0.99 5.33
N ASP A 119 -25.38 -0.27 5.27
CA ASP A 119 -26.50 -0.75 4.43
C ASP A 119 -27.31 -1.82 5.16
N ALA A 120 -28.62 -1.89 4.85
CA ALA A 120 -29.53 -2.85 5.47
C ALA A 120 -29.14 -4.30 5.10
N GLY A 121 -29.30 -5.22 6.05
CA GLY A 121 -29.01 -6.65 5.85
C GLY A 121 -27.59 -7.10 6.25
N TRP A 122 -26.82 -6.25 6.94
CA TRP A 122 -25.53 -6.62 7.52
C TRP A 122 -25.48 -6.26 9.00
N ASP A 123 -24.89 -7.15 9.79
CA ASP A 123 -24.83 -7.01 11.25
C ASP A 123 -23.90 -5.86 11.71
N SER A 124 -22.94 -5.43 10.89
CA SER A 124 -22.01 -4.35 11.22
C SER A 124 -21.32 -3.76 10.00
N GLU A 125 -20.64 -2.62 10.19
CA GLU A 125 -19.73 -2.04 9.18
C GLU A 125 -18.70 -3.09 8.70
N ARG A 126 -18.15 -3.88 9.62
CA ARG A 126 -17.18 -4.93 9.29
C ARG A 126 -17.78 -5.98 8.35
N SER A 127 -18.93 -6.55 8.69
CA SER A 127 -19.53 -7.63 7.88
C SER A 127 -19.96 -7.13 6.51
N TYR A 128 -20.44 -5.87 6.41
CA TYR A 128 -20.70 -5.20 5.14
C TYR A 128 -19.49 -5.19 4.21
N TRP A 129 -18.31 -4.85 4.74
CA TRP A 129 -17.07 -4.75 3.95
C TRP A 129 -16.39 -6.09 3.71
N GLU A 130 -16.47 -7.04 4.63
CA GLU A 130 -15.94 -8.41 4.44
C GLU A 130 -16.63 -9.11 3.27
N ALA A 131 -17.95 -8.93 3.10
CA ALA A 131 -18.68 -9.44 1.95
C ALA A 131 -18.26 -8.81 0.61
N ARG A 132 -17.61 -7.65 0.67
CA ARG A 132 -17.04 -6.93 -0.48
C ARG A 132 -15.54 -7.17 -0.62
N SER A 133 -15.05 -8.28 -0.07
CA SER A 133 -13.64 -8.68 -0.16
C SER A 133 -13.17 -8.76 -1.62
N PRO A 134 -12.03 -8.12 -1.98
CA PRO A 134 -11.47 -8.21 -3.32
C PRO A 134 -11.10 -9.64 -3.72
N ILE A 135 -10.67 -10.46 -2.75
CA ILE A 135 -10.30 -11.86 -2.99
C ILE A 135 -11.54 -12.66 -3.39
N VAL A 136 -12.63 -12.53 -2.63
CA VAL A 136 -13.88 -13.26 -2.90
C VAL A 136 -14.49 -12.79 -4.24
N ARG A 137 -14.51 -11.47 -4.46
CA ARG A 137 -15.04 -10.89 -5.71
C ARG A 137 -14.28 -11.38 -6.94
N PHE A 138 -12.96 -11.32 -6.90
CA PHE A 138 -12.15 -11.75 -8.04
C PHE A 138 -12.15 -13.27 -8.22
N GLY A 139 -12.12 -14.04 -7.13
CA GLY A 139 -12.27 -15.50 -7.17
C GLY A 139 -13.56 -15.93 -7.87
N ARG A 140 -14.70 -15.31 -7.51
CA ARG A 140 -15.99 -15.55 -8.18
C ARG A 140 -15.95 -15.22 -9.67
N PHE A 141 -15.29 -14.12 -10.06
CA PHE A 141 -15.10 -13.78 -11.47
C PHE A 141 -14.30 -14.86 -12.22
N LEU A 142 -13.20 -15.35 -11.64
CA LEU A 142 -12.38 -16.39 -12.25
C LEU A 142 -13.12 -17.74 -12.35
N HIS A 143 -13.87 -18.12 -11.31
CA HIS A 143 -14.72 -19.32 -11.34
C HIS A 143 -15.78 -19.22 -12.44
N ALA A 144 -16.46 -18.08 -12.56
CA ALA A 144 -17.46 -17.86 -13.61
C ALA A 144 -16.86 -17.92 -15.02
N LYS A 145 -15.57 -17.63 -15.17
CA LYS A 145 -14.82 -17.79 -16.43
C LYS A 145 -14.28 -19.20 -16.66
N GLY A 146 -14.33 -20.08 -15.66
CA GLY A 146 -13.71 -21.41 -15.71
C GLY A 146 -12.18 -21.36 -15.70
N TRP A 147 -11.57 -20.23 -15.30
CA TRP A 147 -10.11 -20.04 -15.29
C TRP A 147 -9.46 -20.45 -13.97
N PHE A 148 -10.26 -20.68 -12.93
CA PHE A 148 -9.81 -21.07 -11.61
C PHE A 148 -10.88 -21.95 -10.98
N SER A 149 -10.50 -23.13 -10.52
CA SER A 149 -11.37 -24.10 -9.85
C SER A 149 -11.19 -24.07 -8.34
N VAL A 150 -12.09 -24.73 -7.61
CA VAL A 150 -11.97 -24.89 -6.14
C VAL A 150 -10.69 -25.65 -5.79
N SER A 151 -10.32 -26.65 -6.59
CA SER A 151 -9.07 -27.40 -6.41
C SER A 151 -7.83 -26.50 -6.59
N ASP A 152 -7.85 -25.59 -7.57
CA ASP A 152 -6.76 -24.63 -7.77
C ASP A 152 -6.62 -23.68 -6.58
N GLU A 153 -7.76 -23.25 -6.00
CA GLU A 153 -7.77 -22.41 -4.80
C GLU A 153 -7.19 -23.14 -3.59
N GLU A 154 -7.61 -24.37 -3.33
CA GLU A 154 -7.11 -25.19 -2.23
C GLU A 154 -5.60 -25.46 -2.37
N GLU A 155 -5.15 -25.78 -3.59
CA GLU A 155 -3.74 -25.97 -3.88
C GLU A 155 -2.94 -24.69 -3.64
N LEU A 156 -3.41 -23.55 -4.16
CA LEU A 156 -2.76 -22.25 -3.98
C LEU A 156 -2.68 -21.88 -2.50
N ARG A 157 -3.74 -22.08 -1.72
CA ARG A 157 -3.77 -21.84 -0.27
C ARG A 157 -2.74 -22.71 0.45
N ARG A 158 -2.71 -24.01 0.15
CA ARG A 158 -1.75 -24.96 0.74
C ARG A 158 -0.30 -24.56 0.41
N LYS A 159 -0.03 -24.21 -0.85
CA LYS A 159 1.29 -23.78 -1.32
C LYS A 159 1.71 -22.48 -0.63
N SER A 160 0.86 -21.46 -0.64
CA SER A 160 1.14 -20.15 -0.02
C SER A 160 1.40 -20.28 1.48
N ARG A 161 0.64 -21.13 2.18
CA ARG A 161 0.86 -21.40 3.61
C ARG A 161 2.23 -22.02 3.86
N ARG A 162 2.62 -23.00 3.04
CA ARG A 162 3.94 -23.63 3.13
C ARG A 162 5.05 -22.62 2.90
N GLU A 163 4.95 -21.81 1.84
CA GLU A 163 5.93 -20.77 1.52
C GLU A 163 6.10 -19.75 2.65
N ALA A 164 4.99 -19.33 3.29
CA ALA A 164 5.02 -18.41 4.43
C ALA A 164 5.72 -19.02 5.65
N ILE A 165 5.44 -20.29 5.97
CA ILE A 165 6.09 -21.00 7.09
C ILE A 165 7.57 -21.21 6.80
N ASP A 166 7.92 -21.62 5.57
CA ASP A 166 9.32 -21.83 5.18
C ASP A 166 10.09 -20.50 5.21
N ALA A 167 9.47 -19.39 4.82
CA ALA A 167 10.06 -18.06 4.93
C ALA A 167 10.28 -17.63 6.38
N LEU A 168 9.31 -17.89 7.27
CA LEU A 168 9.45 -17.65 8.71
C LEU A 168 10.59 -18.47 9.30
N ASN A 169 10.65 -19.77 9.03
CA ASN A 169 11.71 -20.66 9.52
C ASN A 169 13.09 -20.20 9.05
N ARG A 170 13.22 -19.77 7.78
CA ARG A 170 14.46 -19.19 7.27
C ARG A 170 14.82 -17.90 8.00
N ALA A 171 13.85 -17.02 8.25
CA ALA A 171 14.09 -15.77 8.96
C ALA A 171 14.48 -15.99 10.42
N GLU A 172 13.88 -16.95 11.11
CA GLU A 172 14.22 -17.31 12.50
C GLU A 172 15.59 -17.98 12.62
N ALA A 173 16.02 -18.71 11.58
CA ALA A 173 17.36 -19.27 11.51
C ALA A 173 18.44 -18.22 11.23
N VAL A 174 18.07 -17.05 10.69
CA VAL A 174 18.99 -15.91 10.59
C VAL A 174 19.20 -15.36 11.99
N GLY A 175 20.41 -15.51 12.51
CA GLY A 175 20.81 -14.88 13.76
C GLY A 175 20.54 -13.38 13.73
N ARG A 176 20.27 -12.80 14.89
CA ARG A 176 20.11 -11.35 15.02
C ARG A 176 21.37 -10.61 14.53
N PRO A 177 21.23 -9.37 14.00
CA PRO A 177 22.36 -8.59 13.53
C PRO A 177 23.33 -8.26 14.67
N SER A 178 24.61 -8.06 14.34
CA SER A 178 25.61 -7.59 15.30
C SER A 178 25.25 -6.20 15.82
N ALA A 179 25.58 -5.92 17.07
CA ALA A 179 25.41 -4.60 17.68
C ALA A 179 26.20 -3.50 16.93
N GLU A 180 27.21 -3.86 16.14
CA GLU A 180 27.96 -2.92 15.30
C GLU A 180 27.09 -2.24 14.24
N HIS A 181 26.04 -2.91 13.76
CA HIS A 181 25.13 -2.36 12.76
C HIS A 181 24.31 -1.16 13.28
N LEU A 182 24.33 -0.89 14.59
CA LEU A 182 23.78 0.35 15.15
C LEU A 182 24.47 1.61 14.59
N PHE A 183 25.73 1.49 14.15
CA PHE A 183 26.55 2.62 13.72
C PHE A 183 26.74 2.71 12.21
N THR A 184 26.46 1.63 11.47
CA THR A 184 26.55 1.61 10.01
C THR A 184 25.29 2.20 9.37
N ASP A 185 25.36 2.53 8.08
CA ASP A 185 24.22 3.03 7.29
C ASP A 185 23.62 4.38 7.74
N VAL A 186 24.22 5.05 8.74
CA VAL A 186 23.88 6.43 9.15
C VAL A 186 24.46 7.45 8.17
N TRP A 187 25.69 7.21 7.72
CA TRP A 187 26.44 7.97 6.73
C TRP A 187 27.08 7.00 5.74
N ASP A 188 27.44 7.49 4.55
CA ASP A 188 28.20 6.69 3.56
C ASP A 188 29.54 6.24 4.15
N ASP A 189 30.28 7.19 4.72
CA ASP A 189 31.48 6.92 5.51
C ASP A 189 31.21 7.12 7.01
N LEU A 190 31.67 6.18 7.84
CA LEU A 190 31.51 6.26 9.29
C LEU A 190 32.31 7.45 9.87
N PRO A 191 31.66 8.50 10.39
CA PRO A 191 32.38 9.67 10.88
C PRO A 191 33.18 9.35 12.15
N PRO A 192 34.27 10.07 12.44
CA PRO A 192 35.11 9.81 13.60
C PRO A 192 34.37 9.77 14.95
N ALA A 193 33.29 10.54 15.08
CA ALA A 193 32.45 10.52 16.28
C ALA A 193 31.70 9.19 16.46
N LEU A 194 31.15 8.62 15.39
CA LEU A 194 30.48 7.31 15.42
C LEU A 194 31.50 6.17 15.57
N CYS A 195 32.71 6.30 14.99
CA CYS A 195 33.80 5.36 15.28
C CYS A 195 34.07 5.28 16.78
N ARG A 196 34.24 6.43 17.45
CA ARG A 196 34.46 6.46 18.91
C ARG A 196 33.31 5.85 19.70
N GLN A 197 32.06 6.11 19.32
CA GLN A 197 30.89 5.53 20.01
C GLN A 197 30.80 4.01 19.80
N ARG A 198 31.06 3.53 18.57
CA ARG A 198 31.12 2.11 18.25
C ARG A 198 32.21 1.41 19.07
N ASP A 199 33.41 1.98 19.09
CA ASP A 199 34.55 1.39 19.79
C ASP A 199 34.30 1.41 21.32
N ALA A 200 33.66 2.44 21.85
CA ALA A 200 33.21 2.48 23.25
C ALA A 200 32.14 1.40 23.55
N LEU A 201 31.20 1.14 22.64
CA LEU A 201 30.23 0.05 22.81
C LEU A 201 30.94 -1.31 22.79
N LYS A 202 31.90 -1.51 21.88
CA LYS A 202 32.70 -2.75 21.84
C LYS A 202 33.43 -2.99 23.17
N GLU A 203 34.07 -1.95 23.71
CA GLU A 203 34.74 -2.03 25.02
C GLU A 203 33.74 -2.34 26.14
N HIS A 204 32.56 -1.70 26.13
CA HIS A 204 31.51 -1.92 27.11
C HIS A 204 30.98 -3.36 27.09
N LEU A 205 30.72 -3.91 25.90
CA LEU A 205 30.27 -5.30 25.74
C LEU A 205 31.37 -6.30 26.14
N ALA A 206 32.64 -5.99 25.91
CA ALA A 206 33.75 -6.82 26.37
C ALA A 206 33.87 -6.82 27.91
N ARG A 207 33.63 -5.69 28.57
CA ARG A 207 33.73 -5.56 30.04
C ARG A 207 32.50 -6.09 30.78
N TYR A 208 31.30 -5.92 30.22
CA TYR A 208 30.03 -6.18 30.89
C TYR A 208 29.17 -7.22 30.15
N GLY A 209 29.77 -8.07 29.31
CA GLY A 209 29.06 -9.00 28.44
C GLY A 209 28.06 -9.92 29.15
N GLU A 210 28.32 -10.29 30.41
CA GLU A 210 27.39 -11.10 31.21
C GLU A 210 26.01 -10.44 31.41
N ALA A 211 25.97 -9.10 31.52
CA ALA A 211 24.71 -8.35 31.63
C ALA A 211 23.91 -8.34 30.32
N TYR A 212 24.53 -8.77 29.21
CA TYR A 212 23.95 -8.84 27.87
C TYR A 212 23.84 -10.30 27.38
N ALA A 213 23.85 -11.29 28.28
CA ALA A 213 23.70 -12.69 27.91
C ALA A 213 22.42 -12.91 27.08
N GLY A 214 22.58 -13.38 25.83
CA GLY A 214 21.49 -13.54 24.85
C GLY A 214 21.37 -12.41 23.81
N PHE A 215 22.21 -11.38 23.91
CA PHE A 215 22.46 -10.45 22.82
C PHE A 215 23.51 -11.05 21.85
N PRO A 216 23.36 -10.91 20.54
CA PRO A 216 24.34 -11.39 19.57
C PRO A 216 25.59 -10.52 19.66
N HIS A 217 26.75 -11.15 19.67
CA HIS A 217 28.03 -10.47 19.51
C HIS A 217 28.32 -10.24 18.02
#